data_AF-A0A965DJT9-F1
#
_entry.id   AF-A0A965DJT9-F1
#
_cell.length_a   1.000
_cell.length_b   1.000
_cell.length_c   1.000
_cell.angle_alpha   90.00
_cell.angle_beta   90.00
_cell.angle_gamma   90.00
#
_symmetry.space_group_name_H-M   'P 1'
#
loop_
_entity.id
_entity.type
_entity.pdbx_description
1 polymer ?
#
loop_
_entity_poly.entity_id
_entity_poly.type
_entity_poly.pdbx_seq_one_letter_code
_entity_poly.pdbx_strand_id
1 'polypeptide(L)' 'MKDDAIQAWIEDVGARLVYLPPYSPDFSPIENFWSKLKTMLKTLGARTYKALPKALETAFQKISEADIKSWFTHCC' A
#
# COMPACT_ATOMS: atom_id res chain seq x y z
N MET A 1 9.97 16.41 -11.02
CA MET A 1 9.12 17.59 -11.24
C MET A 1 8.00 17.53 -10.22
N LYS A 2 7.78 18.60 -9.45
CA LYS A 2 6.50 18.81 -8.76
C LYS A 2 5.50 19.18 -9.85
N ASP A 3 4.38 18.48 -9.89
CA ASP A 3 3.27 18.81 -10.77
C ASP A 3 2.26 19.62 -9.94
N ASP A 4 2.28 20.93 -10.13
CA ASP A 4 1.47 21.86 -9.34
C ASP A 4 -0.04 21.60 -9.54
N ALA A 5 -0.44 21.01 -10.67
CA ALA A 5 -1.83 20.64 -10.92
C ALA A 5 -2.27 19.46 -10.04
N ILE A 6 -1.40 18.47 -9.82
CA ILE A 6 -1.69 17.33 -8.94
C ILE A 6 -1.87 17.79 -7.50
N GLN A 7 -1.00 18.69 -7.01
CA GLN A 7 -1.14 19.23 -5.66
C GLN A 7 -2.46 20.00 -5.50
N ALA A 8 -2.81 20.85 -6.47
CA ALA A 8 -4.05 21.61 -6.44
C ALA A 8 -5.29 20.69 -6.38
N TRP A 9 -5.32 19.61 -7.18
CA TRP A 9 -6.44 18.65 -7.15
C TRP A 9 -6.57 17.90 -5.82
N ILE A 10 -5.45 17.58 -5.17
CA ILE A 10 -5.45 16.92 -3.86
C ILE A 10 -5.96 17.87 -2.77
N GLU A 11 -5.53 19.13 -2.81
CA GLU A 11 -5.94 20.15 -1.84
C GLU A 11 -7.40 20.56 -2.02
N ASP A 12 -7.93 20.57 -3.25
CA ASP A 12 -9.34 20.88 -3.55
C ASP A 12 -10.33 19.93 -2.87
N VAL A 13 -9.97 18.64 -2.74
CA VAL A 13 -10.78 17.66 -2.00
C VAL A 13 -10.53 17.68 -0.49
N GLY A 14 -9.75 18.64 0.02
CA GLY A 14 -9.41 18.79 1.43
C GLY A 14 -8.35 17.81 1.94
N ALA A 15 -7.67 17.08 1.05
CA ALA A 15 -6.58 16.20 1.42
C ALA A 15 -5.25 16.95 1.52
N ARG A 16 -4.33 16.42 2.35
CA ARG A 16 -2.99 16.99 2.51
C ARG A 16 -1.95 16.11 1.83
N LEU A 17 -1.11 16.72 1.00
CA LEU A 17 0.04 16.04 0.43
C LEU A 17 1.17 15.91 1.47
N VAL A 18 1.59 14.67 1.74
CA VAL A 18 2.70 14.36 2.63
C VAL A 18 3.85 13.82 1.78
N TYR A 19 4.96 14.55 1.76
CA TYR A 19 6.16 14.14 1.02
C TYR A 19 7.03 13.25 1.88
N LEU A 20 7.44 12.11 1.32
CA LEU A 20 8.44 11.24 1.92
C LEU A 20 9.86 11.69 1.52
N PRO A 21 10.85 11.55 2.41
CA PRO A 21 12.25 11.78 2.03
C PRO A 21 12.68 10.77 0.95
N PRO A 22 13.57 11.18 0.03
CA PRO A 22 14.03 10.32 -1.05
C PRO A 22 14.68 9.05 -0.49
N TYR A 23 14.48 7.92 -1.17
CA TYR A 23 15.01 6.61 -0.79
C TYR A 23 14.67 6.13 0.63
N SER A 24 13.54 6.57 1.18
CA SER A 24 13.11 6.18 2.52
C SER A 24 11.85 5.30 2.49
N PRO A 25 11.95 4.07 1.94
CA PRO A 25 10.81 3.14 1.89
C PRO A 25 10.34 2.76 3.31
N ASP A 26 11.23 2.82 4.30
CA ASP A 26 10.94 2.47 5.70
C ASP A 26 9.89 3.39 6.35
N PHE A 27 9.71 4.61 5.83
CA PHE A 27 8.68 5.55 6.31
C PHE A 27 7.34 5.41 5.59
N SER A 28 7.21 4.44 4.68
CA SER A 28 5.98 4.22 3.92
C SER A 28 5.25 2.97 4.41
N PRO A 29 4.10 3.10 5.12
CA PRO A 29 3.37 1.95 5.62
C PRO A 29 2.83 1.02 4.50
N ILE A 30 2.78 1.50 3.26
CA ILE A 30 2.39 0.69 2.10
C ILE A 30 3.42 -0.42 1.78
N GLU A 31 4.68 -0.25 2.16
CA GLU A 31 5.71 -1.27 1.94
C GLU A 31 5.46 -2.51 2.80
N ASN A 32 5.05 -2.31 4.06
CA ASN A 32 4.63 -3.40 4.94
C ASN A 32 3.39 -4.13 4.38
N PHE A 33 2.43 -3.38 3.85
CA PHE A 33 1.28 -3.93 3.14
C PHE A 33 1.72 -4.82 1.96
N TRP A 34 2.60 -4.32 1.09
CA TRP A 34 3.09 -5.07 -0.06
C TRP A 34 3.88 -6.31 0.33
N SER A 35 4.67 -6.23 1.40
CA SER A 35 5.41 -7.38 1.95
C SER A 35 4.46 -8.51 2.36
N LYS A 36 3.42 -8.18 3.14
CA LYS A 36 2.40 -9.16 3.57
C LYS A 36 1.61 -9.72 2.37
N LEU A 37 1.14 -8.84 1.47
CA LEU A 37 0.37 -9.24 0.29
C LEU A 37 1.16 -10.19 -0.62
N LYS A 38 2.40 -9.84 -0.97
CA LYS A 38 3.27 -10.66 -1.82
C LYS A 38 3.55 -12.02 -1.18
N THR A 39 3.74 -12.06 0.13
CA THR A 39 3.93 -13.32 0.87
C THR A 39 2.72 -14.23 0.70
N MET A 40 1.51 -13.69 0.88
CA MET A 40 0.28 -14.47 0.71
C MET A 40 0.06 -14.93 -0.73
N LEU A 41 0.33 -14.07 -1.73
CA LEU A 41 0.24 -14.45 -3.14
C LEU A 41 1.24 -15.55 -3.52
N LYS A 42 2.46 -15.51 -2.95
CA LYS A 42 3.46 -16.58 -3.12
C LYS A 42 2.92 -17.91 -2.57
N THR A 43 2.33 -17.89 -1.37
CA THR A 43 1.72 -19.06 -0.72
C THR A 43 0.52 -19.60 -1.48
N LEU A 44 -0.35 -18.73 -2.02
CA LEU A 44 -1.54 -19.12 -2.78
C LEU A 44 -1.21 -19.73 -4.15
N GLY A 45 0.01 -19.54 -4.66
CA GLY A 45 0.46 -20.25 -5.86
C GLY A 45 -0.25 -19.85 -7.16
N ALA A 46 -0.94 -18.71 -7.23
CA ALA A 46 -1.53 -18.24 -8.48
C ALA A 46 -0.42 -17.91 -9.50
N ARG A 47 -0.39 -18.64 -10.62
CA ARG A 47 0.62 -18.48 -11.70
C ARG A 47 0.01 -18.08 -13.04
N THR A 48 -1.27 -17.70 -13.05
CA THR A 48 -1.97 -17.27 -14.26
C THR A 48 -2.69 -15.96 -14.02
N TYR A 49 -2.82 -15.15 -15.08
CA TYR A 49 -3.60 -13.91 -15.04
C TYR A 49 -5.05 -14.12 -14.64
N LYS A 50 -5.65 -15.27 -15.02
CA LYS A 50 -7.03 -15.62 -14.65
C LYS A 50 -7.18 -15.93 -13.16
N ALA A 51 -6.16 -16.53 -12.54
CA ALA A 51 -6.19 -16.88 -11.11
C ALA A 51 -5.78 -15.72 -10.19
N LEU A 52 -5.05 -14.73 -10.72
CA LEU A 52 -4.51 -13.62 -9.94
C LEU A 52 -5.58 -12.77 -9.24
N PRO A 53 -6.71 -12.37 -9.86
CA PRO A 53 -7.75 -11.57 -9.20
C PRO A 53 -8.31 -12.27 -7.95
N LYS A 54 -8.65 -13.56 -8.05
CA LYS A 54 -9.16 -14.34 -6.92
C LYS A 54 -8.13 -14.50 -5.80
N ALA A 55 -6.86 -14.66 -6.17
CA ALA A 55 -5.77 -14.72 -5.20
C ALA A 55 -5.55 -13.37 -4.49
N LEU A 56 -5.69 -12.26 -5.23
CA LEU A 56 -5.66 -10.92 -4.65
C LEU A 56 -6.80 -10.73 -3.65
N GLU A 57 -8.05 -11.00 -4.03
CA GLU A 57 -9.21 -10.91 -3.12
C GLU A 57 -8.97 -11.70 -1.82
N THR A 58 -8.51 -12.94 -1.96
CA THR A 58 -8.18 -13.80 -0.81
C THR A 58 -7.09 -13.18 0.06
N ALA A 59 -6.05 -12.61 -0.56
CA ALA A 59 -4.94 -11.98 0.16
C ALA A 59 -5.37 -10.68 0.86
N PHE A 60 -6.23 -9.85 0.23
CA PHE A 60 -6.79 -8.65 0.84
C PHE A 60 -7.63 -8.97 2.08
N GLN A 61 -8.44 -10.04 2.05
CA GLN A 61 -9.24 -10.49 3.20
C GLN A 61 -8.42 -10.92 4.42
N LYS A 62 -7.12 -11.14 4.25
CA LYS A 62 -6.19 -11.52 5.33
C LYS A 62 -5.47 -10.33 5.96
N ILE A 63 -5.73 -9.13 5.47
CA ILE A 63 -5.21 -7.89 6.03
C ILE A 63 -6.26 -7.34 6.98
N SER A 64 -5.89 -7.22 8.25
CA SER A 64 -6.77 -6.74 9.32
C SER A 64 -6.53 -5.26 9.60
N GLU A 65 -7.49 -4.61 10.26
CA GLU A 65 -7.28 -3.25 10.79
C GLU A 65 -6.11 -3.17 11.77
N ALA A 66 -5.86 -4.24 12.53
CA ALA A 66 -4.75 -4.29 13.47
C ALA A 66 -3.40 -4.24 12.75
N ASP A 67 -3.28 -4.94 11.60
CA ASP A 67 -2.10 -4.84 10.75
C ASP A 67 -1.87 -3.40 10.28
N ILE A 68 -2.92 -2.75 9.78
CA ILE A 68 -2.86 -1.37 9.26
C ILE A 68 -2.40 -0.42 10.38
N LYS A 69 -3.06 -0.45 11.53
CA LYS A 69 -2.70 0.38 12.69
C LYS A 69 -1.25 0.15 13.12
N SER A 70 -0.80 -1.10 13.15
CA SER A 70 0.58 -1.45 13.49
C SER A 70 1.59 -0.89 12.47
N TRP A 71 1.30 -0.94 11.17
CA TRP A 71 2.21 -0.42 10.14
C TRP A 71 2.34 1.09 10.18
N PHE A 72 1.23 1.80 10.38
CA PHE A 72 1.28 3.25 10.56
C PHE A 72 2.08 3.62 11.82
N THR A 73 1.90 2.90 12.93
CA THR A 73 2.67 3.16 14.17
C THR A 73 4.17 2.88 14.03
N HIS A 74 4.54 1.89 13.21
CA HIS A 74 5.95 1.56 12.95
C HIS A 74 6.67 2.61 12.07
N CYS A 75 5.95 3.26 11.15
CA CYS A 75 6.52 4.21 10.20
C CYS A 75 6.51 5.68 10.70
N CYS A 76 6.28 5.90 12.00
CA CYS A 76 6.24 7.21 12.66
C CYS A 76 7.63 7.70 13.08
#